data_AF-A0A257I4H7-F1
#
_entry.id   AF-A0A257I4H7-F1
#
_cell.length_a   1.000
_cell.length_b   1.000
_cell.length_c   1.000
_cell.angle_alpha   90.00
_cell.angle_beta   90.00
_cell.angle_gamma   90.00
#
_symmetry.space_group_name_H-M   'P 1'
#
loop_
_entity.id
_entity.type
_entity.pdbx_description
1 polymer ?
#
loop_
_entity_poly.entity_id
_entity_poly.type
_entity_poly.pdbx_seq_one_letter_code
_entity_poly.pdbx_strand_id
1 'polypeptide(L)'
;MNYIDFNSKVLDFYLKRSNGEFFNLSIDVIEFESIISISEIHNFKLLQNNWDKLFAYNNEIPMYIGLLSIQCLAASLMQNDNLSTASNYQIRLCQLLGIRDNIDLQILFRGKNHTSPIQEIIWEDAKSYFNKKHSLILKLPPKTFYAGRFVQYPKSQCLLKFEDLKRITIFFSEEFKVHELLPYNYFKNIIETNLTNIDISNIGLNKLLDAEYSEDCFKQIFNFYISWDGTIYKHKTPLKQLSNKRDLKTAENDLKLILIISESAQYYIVNDKMNEVKEINKQNIFSIPNYKYIHTGVIFFNQIESYEQEYEESRFIYSSQTVFILIDKITNSSITNYLLKFSELIESINERVFLFKFNEIMYENSPLKKYISPPLPIKLKYGLKLGRRNEYIKNYGPTITGESKWNVIYKNNKIEYNPKIAEVGDYKIRVSNYPDIKFSIIEKTKLEITINSKTLGWNLTNYELSENYHIEGNSIILKNENNNLIREWIKLNTSSKKFKSTNDNLLFSILKHK
;
A
#
# COMPACT_ATOMS: atom_id res chain seq x y z
N MET A 1 -31.95 2.72 5.78
CA MET A 1 -31.29 1.64 4.98
C MET A 1 -31.76 0.27 5.48
N ASN A 2 -31.85 -0.78 4.64
CA ASN A 2 -32.17 -2.13 5.14
C ASN A 2 -30.89 -2.84 5.68
N TYR A 3 -31.05 -3.95 6.40
CA TYR A 3 -29.90 -4.64 7.02
C TYR A 3 -28.97 -5.32 6.00
N ILE A 4 -29.51 -5.82 4.88
CA ILE A 4 -28.71 -6.48 3.82
C ILE A 4 -27.75 -5.48 3.18
N ASP A 5 -28.24 -4.28 2.86
CA ASP A 5 -27.45 -3.19 2.29
C ASP A 5 -26.38 -2.73 3.27
N PHE A 6 -26.74 -2.58 4.55
CA PHE A 6 -25.81 -2.23 5.62
C PHE A 6 -24.70 -3.28 5.74
N ASN A 7 -25.05 -4.56 5.84
CA ASN A 7 -24.11 -5.67 5.97
C ASN A 7 -23.11 -5.72 4.80
N SER A 8 -23.58 -5.47 3.58
CA SER A 8 -22.74 -5.43 2.38
C SER A 8 -21.80 -4.23 2.39
N LYS A 9 -22.28 -3.03 2.73
CA LYS A 9 -21.45 -1.82 2.84
C LYS A 9 -20.37 -1.93 3.92
N VAL A 10 -20.68 -2.58 5.04
CA VAL A 10 -19.70 -2.85 6.10
C VAL A 10 -18.59 -3.77 5.59
N LEU A 11 -18.95 -4.84 4.86
CA LEU A 11 -17.93 -5.69 4.24
C LEU A 11 -17.05 -4.89 3.28
N ASP A 12 -17.65 -4.09 2.38
CA ASP A 12 -16.91 -3.25 1.44
C ASP A 12 -15.97 -2.27 2.14
N PHE A 13 -16.41 -1.66 3.25
CA PHE A 13 -15.57 -0.80 4.07
C PHE A 13 -14.31 -1.54 4.55
N TYR A 14 -14.49 -2.71 5.14
CA TYR A 14 -13.39 -3.52 5.65
C TYR A 14 -12.43 -3.97 4.54
N LEU A 15 -12.96 -4.39 3.38
CA LEU A 15 -12.14 -4.85 2.26
C LEU A 15 -11.36 -3.70 1.60
N LYS A 16 -11.95 -2.50 1.51
CA LYS A 16 -11.25 -1.29 1.03
C LYS A 16 -10.12 -0.87 1.95
N ARG A 17 -10.32 -0.96 3.27
CA ARG A 17 -9.30 -0.67 4.29
C ARG A 17 -8.16 -1.69 4.29
N SER A 18 -8.44 -2.94 3.88
CA SER A 18 -7.42 -3.98 3.81
C SER A 18 -6.40 -3.70 2.70
N ASN A 19 -5.13 -3.53 3.10
CA ASN A 19 -4.00 -3.33 2.20
C ASN A 19 -2.80 -4.21 2.58
N GLY A 20 -3.09 -5.38 3.18
CA GLY A 20 -2.13 -6.42 3.53
C GLY A 20 -2.86 -7.64 4.06
N GLU A 21 -2.12 -8.66 4.50
CA GLU A 21 -2.69 -9.89 5.06
C GLU A 21 -3.33 -9.69 6.43
N PHE A 22 -2.75 -8.80 7.26
CA PHE A 22 -3.28 -8.54 8.60
C PHE A 22 -4.56 -7.73 8.53
N PHE A 23 -5.54 -8.16 9.31
CA PHE A 23 -6.86 -7.56 9.28
C PHE A 23 -7.43 -7.45 10.69
N ASN A 24 -8.09 -6.33 10.96
CA ASN A 24 -8.88 -6.12 12.17
C ASN A 24 -10.22 -5.50 11.78
N LEU A 25 -11.23 -5.77 12.60
CA LEU A 25 -12.59 -5.25 12.41
C LEU A 25 -12.81 -3.91 13.13
N SER A 26 -11.74 -3.20 13.53
CA SER A 26 -11.89 -1.90 14.18
C SER A 26 -12.56 -0.89 13.24
N ILE A 27 -13.45 -0.09 13.81
CA ILE A 27 -14.17 0.99 13.14
C ILE A 27 -14.45 2.08 14.17
N ASP A 28 -14.18 3.34 13.81
CA ASP A 28 -14.50 4.48 14.66
C ASP A 28 -15.92 5.02 14.40
N VAL A 29 -16.35 5.99 15.19
CA VAL A 29 -17.68 6.59 15.07
C VAL A 29 -17.86 7.28 13.72
N ILE A 30 -16.86 8.01 13.24
CA ILE A 30 -16.95 8.82 12.01
C ILE A 30 -17.02 7.91 10.78
N GLU A 31 -16.17 6.88 10.75
CA GLU A 31 -16.13 5.82 9.74
C GLU A 31 -17.46 5.05 9.73
N PHE A 32 -17.99 4.68 10.90
CA PHE A 32 -19.27 4.00 10.99
C PHE A 32 -20.41 4.88 10.47
N GLU A 33 -20.43 6.16 10.85
CA GLU A 33 -21.43 7.14 10.39
C GLU A 33 -21.36 7.43 8.89
N SER A 34 -20.21 7.21 8.26
CA SER A 34 -20.10 7.26 6.79
C SER A 34 -20.85 6.12 6.09
N ILE A 35 -21.14 5.02 6.80
CA ILE A 35 -21.89 3.86 6.31
C ILE A 35 -23.38 4.01 6.65
N ILE A 36 -23.69 4.27 7.92
CA ILE A 36 -25.04 4.46 8.45
C ILE A 36 -25.02 5.34 9.70
N SER A 37 -26.04 6.18 9.90
CA SER A 37 -26.21 6.87 11.18
C SER A 37 -26.37 5.87 12.32
N ILE A 38 -25.66 6.10 13.44
CA ILE A 38 -25.76 5.27 14.66
C ILE A 38 -27.21 5.22 15.16
N SER A 39 -27.94 6.32 15.00
CA SER A 39 -29.34 6.39 15.37
C SER A 39 -30.22 5.43 14.58
N GLU A 40 -29.81 4.92 13.41
CA GLU A 40 -30.62 3.99 12.61
C GLU A 40 -30.43 2.52 12.98
N ILE A 41 -29.41 2.16 13.79
CA ILE A 41 -29.06 0.76 14.09
C ILE A 41 -30.23 0.01 14.74
N HIS A 42 -30.96 0.67 15.64
CA HIS A 42 -32.10 0.08 16.34
C HIS A 42 -33.28 -0.30 15.41
N ASN A 43 -33.26 0.11 14.14
CA ASN A 43 -34.27 -0.29 13.15
C ASN A 43 -34.03 -1.73 12.64
N PHE A 44 -32.86 -2.32 12.89
CA PHE A 44 -32.53 -3.68 12.46
C PHE A 44 -33.12 -4.75 13.38
N LYS A 45 -34.44 -4.97 13.26
CA LYS A 45 -35.19 -5.99 14.04
C LYS A 45 -34.58 -7.39 13.98
N LEU A 46 -33.86 -7.73 12.91
CA LEU A 46 -33.15 -9.02 12.81
C LEU A 46 -32.14 -9.21 13.95
N LEU A 47 -31.42 -8.14 14.32
CA LEU A 47 -30.38 -8.15 15.36
C LEU A 47 -30.94 -8.17 16.79
N GLN A 48 -32.23 -7.90 16.97
CA GLN A 48 -32.89 -7.88 18.28
C GLN A 48 -33.51 -9.22 18.67
N ASN A 49 -33.68 -10.15 17.72
CA ASN A 49 -34.55 -11.31 17.93
C ASN A 49 -33.80 -12.65 17.97
N ASN A 50 -33.05 -12.99 16.91
CA ASN A 50 -32.32 -14.26 16.87
C ASN A 50 -31.11 -14.19 15.95
N TRP A 51 -29.92 -14.32 16.53
CA TRP A 51 -28.65 -14.34 15.81
C TRP A 51 -28.37 -15.66 15.09
N ASP A 52 -29.08 -16.76 15.40
CA ASP A 52 -29.01 -18.01 14.63
C ASP A 52 -29.37 -17.79 13.14
N LYS A 53 -30.17 -16.76 12.84
CA LYS A 53 -30.55 -16.42 11.46
C LYS A 53 -29.43 -15.75 10.66
N LEU A 54 -28.35 -15.32 11.30
CA LEU A 54 -27.26 -14.57 10.66
C LEU A 54 -26.26 -15.47 9.92
N PHE A 55 -26.39 -16.80 10.03
CA PHE A 55 -25.65 -17.76 9.19
C PHE A 55 -26.18 -17.85 7.77
N ALA A 56 -27.29 -17.18 7.46
CA ALA A 56 -27.74 -17.01 6.09
C ALA A 56 -26.69 -16.24 5.28
N TYR A 57 -26.63 -16.54 3.98
CA TYR A 57 -25.80 -15.83 3.01
C TYR A 57 -26.70 -15.04 2.06
N ASN A 58 -26.27 -13.83 1.72
CA ASN A 58 -26.86 -13.03 0.66
C ASN A 58 -25.76 -12.66 -0.34
N ASN A 59 -25.85 -13.11 -1.59
CA ASN A 59 -24.82 -12.91 -2.61
C ASN A 59 -23.42 -13.30 -2.13
N GLU A 60 -23.29 -14.49 -1.50
CA GLU A 60 -22.06 -14.99 -0.88
C GLU A 60 -21.52 -14.19 0.32
N ILE A 61 -22.26 -13.20 0.81
CA ILE A 61 -21.91 -12.42 2.00
C ILE A 61 -22.66 -13.00 3.21
N PRO A 62 -21.96 -13.42 4.29
CA PRO A 62 -22.59 -13.82 5.52
C PRO A 62 -23.35 -12.67 6.17
N MET A 63 -24.53 -12.95 6.73
CA MET A 63 -25.40 -11.92 7.30
C MET A 63 -24.95 -11.41 8.67
N TYR A 64 -23.85 -11.90 9.25
CA TYR A 64 -23.36 -11.46 10.56
C TYR A 64 -22.35 -10.30 10.51
N ILE A 65 -21.87 -9.89 9.34
CA ILE A 65 -20.80 -8.87 9.22
C ILE A 65 -21.21 -7.53 9.83
N GLY A 66 -22.45 -7.09 9.60
CA GLY A 66 -23.02 -5.89 10.20
C GLY A 66 -23.07 -5.99 11.73
N LEU A 67 -23.49 -7.12 12.29
CA LEU A 67 -23.47 -7.33 13.75
C LEU A 67 -22.04 -7.20 14.31
N LEU A 68 -21.05 -7.81 13.67
CA LEU A 68 -19.65 -7.72 14.11
C LEU A 68 -19.14 -6.28 14.15
N SER A 69 -19.48 -5.47 13.14
CA SER A 69 -19.11 -4.05 13.14
C SER A 69 -19.74 -3.26 14.29
N ILE A 70 -21.01 -3.54 14.63
CA ILE A 70 -21.70 -2.89 15.76
C ILE A 70 -21.05 -3.30 17.09
N GLN A 71 -20.65 -4.56 17.22
CA GLN A 71 -19.89 -5.04 18.38
C GLN A 71 -18.53 -4.36 18.51
N CYS A 72 -17.79 -4.20 17.41
CA CYS A 72 -16.52 -3.47 17.38
C CYS A 72 -16.70 -1.97 17.67
N LEU A 73 -17.78 -1.35 17.18
CA LEU A 73 -18.16 0.03 17.50
C LEU A 73 -18.43 0.18 19.01
N ALA A 74 -19.21 -0.74 19.59
CA ALA A 74 -19.47 -0.75 21.03
C ALA A 74 -18.17 -0.85 21.84
N ALA A 75 -17.24 -1.72 21.42
CA ALA A 75 -15.93 -1.86 22.05
C ALA A 75 -15.07 -0.58 21.92
N SER A 76 -15.09 0.07 20.74
CA SER A 76 -14.39 1.33 20.48
C SER A 76 -14.89 2.46 21.38
N LEU A 77 -16.22 2.62 21.49
CA LEU A 77 -16.84 3.63 22.34
C LEU A 77 -16.45 3.50 23.82
N MET A 78 -16.34 2.28 24.33
CA MET A 78 -15.91 2.06 25.72
C MET A 78 -14.49 2.56 26.00
N GLN A 79 -13.61 2.49 25.02
CA GLN A 79 -12.24 2.94 25.23
C GLN A 79 -12.19 4.45 25.42
N ASN A 80 -13.11 5.21 24.82
CA ASN A 80 -13.16 6.66 24.94
C ASN A 80 -13.54 7.11 26.37
N ASP A 81 -14.32 6.30 27.09
CA ASP A 81 -14.82 6.64 28.43
C ASP A 81 -13.92 6.18 29.59
N ASN A 82 -12.77 5.55 29.31
CA ASN A 82 -11.89 4.89 30.31
C ASN A 82 -12.60 3.82 31.18
N LEU A 83 -13.79 3.39 30.79
CA LEU A 83 -14.68 2.49 31.52
C LEU A 83 -14.67 1.09 30.89
N SER A 84 -13.53 0.39 30.94
CA SER A 84 -13.28 -0.86 30.18
C SER A 84 -13.84 -2.15 30.84
N THR A 85 -15.05 -2.15 31.40
CA THR A 85 -15.64 -3.37 32.02
C THR A 85 -16.54 -4.14 31.06
N ALA A 86 -16.70 -5.45 31.26
CA ALA A 86 -17.65 -6.26 30.47
C ALA A 86 -19.11 -5.77 30.62
N SER A 87 -19.46 -5.18 31.77
CA SER A 87 -20.78 -4.59 32.01
C SER A 87 -21.03 -3.38 31.12
N ASN A 88 -20.06 -2.46 31.03
CA ASN A 88 -20.18 -1.26 30.20
C ASN A 88 -20.30 -1.60 28.71
N TYR A 89 -19.60 -2.64 28.26
CA TYR A 89 -19.77 -3.17 26.90
C TYR A 89 -21.21 -3.56 26.60
N GLN A 90 -21.81 -4.35 27.50
CA GLN A 90 -23.18 -4.83 27.33
C GLN A 90 -24.18 -3.67 27.32
N ILE A 91 -24.01 -2.69 28.22
CA ILE A 91 -24.84 -1.48 28.24
C ILE A 91 -24.76 -0.74 26.90
N ARG A 92 -23.56 -0.50 26.38
CA ARG A 92 -23.35 0.17 25.08
C ARG A 92 -23.96 -0.63 23.93
N LEU A 93 -23.76 -1.95 23.91
CA LEU A 93 -24.30 -2.80 22.86
C LEU A 93 -25.84 -2.84 22.91
N CYS A 94 -26.45 -2.91 24.09
CA CYS A 94 -27.89 -2.81 24.27
C CYS A 94 -28.43 -1.48 23.74
N GLN A 95 -27.76 -0.35 24.05
CA GLN A 95 -28.13 0.97 23.54
C GLN A 95 -28.10 1.03 22.01
N LEU A 96 -27.02 0.53 21.38
CA LEU A 96 -26.88 0.53 19.92
C LEU A 96 -27.94 -0.34 19.24
N LEU A 97 -28.18 -1.55 19.78
CA LEU A 97 -29.13 -2.50 19.21
C LEU A 97 -30.59 -2.19 19.54
N GLY A 98 -30.87 -1.29 20.50
CA GLY A 98 -32.21 -1.04 21.01
C GLY A 98 -32.78 -2.20 21.84
N ILE A 99 -31.92 -2.95 22.53
CA ILE A 99 -32.31 -4.06 23.41
C ILE A 99 -32.58 -3.51 24.81
N ARG A 100 -33.66 -4.00 25.45
CA ARG A 100 -34.17 -3.44 26.71
C ARG A 100 -33.24 -3.65 27.89
N ASP A 101 -32.68 -4.84 28.02
CA ASP A 101 -31.82 -5.19 29.14
C ASP A 101 -30.74 -6.22 28.76
N ASN A 102 -29.83 -6.47 29.69
CA ASN A 102 -28.73 -7.40 29.50
C ASN A 102 -29.20 -8.86 29.44
N ILE A 103 -30.37 -9.21 29.98
CA ILE A 103 -30.87 -10.59 29.99
C ILE A 103 -31.21 -11.00 28.55
N ASP A 104 -31.93 -10.14 27.83
CA ASP A 104 -32.25 -10.34 26.40
C ASP A 104 -30.97 -10.48 25.57
N LEU A 105 -29.96 -9.64 25.83
CA LEU A 105 -28.67 -9.72 25.15
C LEU A 105 -27.92 -11.04 25.46
N GLN A 106 -27.98 -11.54 26.69
CA GLN A 106 -27.39 -12.85 27.04
C GLN A 106 -28.07 -14.01 26.32
N ILE A 107 -29.38 -13.94 26.09
CA ILE A 107 -30.11 -14.93 25.28
C ILE A 107 -29.59 -14.90 23.84
N LEU A 108 -29.42 -13.71 23.26
CA LEU A 108 -28.86 -13.55 21.92
C LEU A 108 -27.43 -14.06 21.82
N PHE A 109 -26.58 -13.84 22.83
CA PHE A 109 -25.21 -14.37 22.83
C PHE A 109 -25.15 -15.90 22.82
N ARG A 110 -26.10 -16.56 23.49
CA ARG A 110 -26.16 -18.03 23.58
C ARG A 110 -26.73 -18.66 22.32
N GLY A 111 -27.76 -18.06 21.73
CA GLY A 111 -28.53 -18.70 20.66
C GLY A 111 -29.40 -19.85 21.19
N LYS A 112 -30.23 -20.44 20.33
CA LYS A 112 -31.24 -21.44 20.78
C LYS A 112 -30.78 -22.89 20.65
N ASN A 113 -29.91 -23.20 19.68
CA ASN A 113 -29.67 -24.59 19.23
C ASN A 113 -28.19 -24.99 19.13
N HIS A 114 -27.33 -24.44 19.98
CA HIS A 114 -25.88 -24.64 19.85
C HIS A 114 -25.22 -25.09 21.14
N THR A 115 -24.25 -26.02 21.01
CA THR A 115 -23.40 -26.48 22.12
C THR A 115 -22.42 -25.40 22.58
N SER A 116 -22.05 -24.50 21.68
CA SER A 116 -21.27 -23.29 21.96
C SER A 116 -22.13 -22.06 21.73
N PRO A 117 -21.93 -20.96 22.48
CA PRO A 117 -22.67 -19.73 22.26
C PRO A 117 -22.55 -19.22 20.83
N ILE A 118 -23.68 -18.78 20.26
CA ILE A 118 -23.75 -18.33 18.87
C ILE A 118 -22.78 -17.20 18.54
N GLN A 119 -22.53 -16.31 19.51
CA GLN A 119 -21.53 -15.25 19.43
C GLN A 119 -20.16 -15.82 19.02
N GLU A 120 -19.71 -16.90 19.64
CA GLU A 120 -18.38 -17.46 19.36
C GLU A 120 -18.33 -18.16 18.01
N ILE A 121 -19.43 -18.82 17.63
CA ILE A 121 -19.55 -19.48 16.34
C ILE A 121 -19.47 -18.44 15.21
N ILE A 122 -20.17 -17.31 15.36
CA ILE A 122 -20.13 -16.20 14.40
C ILE A 122 -18.70 -15.68 14.22
N TRP A 123 -17.98 -15.42 15.32
CA TRP A 123 -16.61 -14.89 15.26
C TRP A 123 -15.62 -15.86 14.60
N GLU A 124 -15.70 -17.16 14.92
CA GLU A 124 -14.85 -18.18 14.28
C GLU A 124 -15.20 -18.40 12.81
N ASP A 125 -16.48 -18.35 12.45
CA ASP A 125 -16.91 -18.43 11.04
C ASP A 125 -16.41 -17.21 10.25
N ALA A 126 -16.52 -16.01 10.82
CA ALA A 126 -15.99 -14.79 10.21
C ALA A 126 -14.48 -14.89 9.94
N LYS A 127 -13.71 -15.40 10.91
CA LYS A 127 -12.27 -15.66 10.74
C LYS A 127 -12.00 -16.60 9.56
N SER A 128 -12.75 -17.69 9.46
CA SER A 128 -12.66 -18.64 8.35
C SER A 128 -13.05 -18.01 7.00
N TYR A 129 -14.13 -17.23 6.97
CA TYR A 129 -14.64 -16.53 5.80
C TYR A 129 -13.61 -15.55 5.23
N PHE A 130 -13.09 -14.63 6.05
CA PHE A 130 -12.10 -13.64 5.64
C PHE A 130 -10.81 -14.28 5.10
N ASN A 131 -10.35 -15.36 5.74
CA ASN A 131 -9.17 -16.08 5.27
C ASN A 131 -9.42 -16.76 3.92
N LYS A 132 -10.51 -17.53 3.80
CA LYS A 132 -10.78 -18.32 2.58
C LYS A 132 -11.12 -17.46 1.37
N LYS A 133 -12.00 -16.46 1.54
CA LYS A 133 -12.51 -15.64 0.43
C LYS A 133 -11.58 -14.49 0.06
N HIS A 134 -10.91 -13.90 1.05
CA HIS A 134 -10.15 -12.66 0.87
C HIS A 134 -8.66 -12.79 1.21
N SER A 135 -8.19 -13.95 1.70
CA SER A 135 -6.80 -14.11 2.18
C SER A 135 -6.43 -13.08 3.26
N LEU A 136 -7.38 -12.79 4.16
CA LEU A 136 -7.20 -11.90 5.30
C LEU A 136 -7.12 -12.71 6.59
N ILE A 137 -6.11 -12.43 7.41
CA ILE A 137 -5.92 -13.08 8.71
C ILE A 137 -6.58 -12.22 9.78
N LEU A 138 -7.75 -12.69 10.24
CA LEU A 138 -8.40 -12.20 11.45
C LEU A 138 -7.87 -12.99 12.67
N LYS A 139 -7.14 -12.33 13.56
CA LYS A 139 -6.66 -12.96 14.80
C LYS A 139 -7.70 -12.81 15.89
N LEU A 140 -8.03 -13.93 16.54
CA LEU A 140 -8.90 -13.97 17.72
C LEU A 140 -8.10 -14.51 18.91
N PRO A 141 -8.26 -13.92 20.12
CA PRO A 141 -7.66 -14.46 21.33
C PRO A 141 -8.21 -15.85 21.67
N PRO A 142 -7.52 -16.62 22.51
CA PRO A 142 -8.03 -17.88 23.04
C PRO A 142 -9.40 -17.69 23.73
N LYS A 143 -10.24 -18.72 23.65
CA LYS A 143 -11.58 -18.71 24.27
C LYS A 143 -11.47 -18.65 25.79
N THR A 144 -12.11 -17.65 26.39
CA THR A 144 -12.37 -17.61 27.85
C THR A 144 -13.78 -18.12 28.16
N PHE A 145 -13.94 -18.76 29.32
CA PHE A 145 -15.22 -19.37 29.73
C PHE A 145 -16.01 -18.53 30.75
N TYR A 146 -15.40 -17.47 31.29
CA TYR A 146 -15.92 -16.72 32.44
C TYR A 146 -16.27 -15.27 32.10
N ALA A 147 -16.29 -14.39 33.10
CA ALA A 147 -16.53 -12.95 32.93
C ALA A 147 -15.60 -12.40 31.84
N GLY A 148 -16.18 -11.77 30.81
CA GLY A 148 -15.43 -11.26 29.67
C GLY A 148 -15.61 -12.07 28.37
N ARG A 149 -16.15 -13.29 28.43
CA ARG A 149 -16.34 -14.19 27.27
C ARG A 149 -16.91 -13.52 26.02
N PHE A 150 -18.02 -12.78 26.14
CA PHE A 150 -18.71 -12.18 25.00
C PHE A 150 -18.13 -10.83 24.52
N VAL A 151 -17.18 -10.27 25.28
CA VAL A 151 -16.51 -9.01 24.95
C VAL A 151 -15.06 -9.19 24.50
N GLN A 152 -14.46 -10.37 24.74
CA GLN A 152 -13.06 -10.66 24.41
C GLN A 152 -12.74 -10.43 22.93
N TYR A 153 -13.58 -10.91 22.00
CA TYR A 153 -13.33 -10.79 20.57
C TYR A 153 -13.48 -9.35 20.08
N PRO A 154 -14.59 -8.64 20.32
CA PRO A 154 -14.70 -7.22 19.96
C PRO A 154 -13.55 -6.36 20.52
N LYS A 155 -13.18 -6.56 21.78
CA LYS A 155 -12.05 -5.83 22.40
C LYS A 155 -10.71 -6.13 21.75
N SER A 156 -10.46 -7.38 21.37
CA SER A 156 -9.22 -7.77 20.68
C SER A 156 -9.06 -7.13 19.30
N GLN A 157 -10.17 -6.71 18.67
CA GLN A 157 -10.13 -6.04 17.36
C GLN A 157 -9.86 -4.55 17.47
N CYS A 158 -10.17 -3.95 18.62
CA CYS A 158 -10.01 -2.53 18.90
C CYS A 158 -9.00 -2.35 20.05
N LEU A 159 -7.72 -2.71 19.87
CA LEU A 159 -6.74 -2.63 20.97
C LEU A 159 -6.34 -1.19 21.28
N LEU A 160 -5.92 -0.44 20.26
CA LEU A 160 -5.62 0.97 20.37
C LEU A 160 -6.85 1.81 20.04
N LYS A 161 -7.00 2.95 20.74
CA LYS A 161 -8.05 3.92 20.43
C LYS A 161 -7.81 4.50 19.04
N PHE A 162 -8.86 4.84 18.32
CA PHE A 162 -8.68 5.49 17.03
C PHE A 162 -7.99 6.86 17.15
N GLU A 163 -8.24 7.58 18.24
CA GLU A 163 -7.53 8.82 18.55
C GLU A 163 -6.02 8.62 18.74
N ASP A 164 -5.62 7.48 19.33
CA ASP A 164 -4.20 7.10 19.45
C ASP A 164 -3.60 6.85 18.05
N LEU A 165 -4.31 6.13 17.17
CA LEU A 165 -3.88 5.94 15.78
C LEU A 165 -3.74 7.26 15.01
N LYS A 166 -4.66 8.21 15.21
CA LYS A 166 -4.57 9.55 14.61
C LYS A 166 -3.33 10.29 15.08
N ARG A 167 -3.02 10.30 16.37
CA ARG A 167 -1.85 11.03 16.91
C ARG A 167 -0.53 10.48 16.37
N ILE A 168 -0.44 9.17 16.14
CA ILE A 168 0.72 8.53 15.51
C ILE A 168 1.03 9.11 14.12
N THR A 169 0.06 9.71 13.40
CA THR A 169 0.31 10.30 12.07
C THR A 169 1.38 11.39 12.06
N ILE A 170 1.64 12.05 13.19
CA ILE A 170 2.76 12.99 13.34
C ILE A 170 4.08 12.25 13.13
N PHE A 171 4.29 11.15 13.84
CA PHE A 171 5.47 10.30 13.69
C PHE A 171 5.58 9.72 12.27
N PHE A 172 4.47 9.27 11.67
CA PHE A 172 4.50 8.81 10.27
C PHE A 172 4.98 9.90 9.31
N SER A 173 4.51 11.13 9.52
CA SER A 173 4.92 12.27 8.70
C SER A 173 6.39 12.66 8.85
N GLU A 174 7.05 12.22 9.92
CA GLU A 174 8.47 12.43 10.17
C GLU A 174 9.32 11.28 9.61
N GLU A 175 8.88 10.02 9.77
CA GLU A 175 9.70 8.84 9.42
C GLU A 175 9.42 8.20 8.05
N PHE A 176 8.18 8.31 7.55
CA PHE A 176 7.74 7.55 6.37
C PHE A 176 7.29 8.44 5.21
N LYS A 177 7.31 7.87 4.00
CA LYS A 177 6.61 8.46 2.85
C LYS A 177 5.21 7.84 2.73
N VAL A 178 4.27 8.62 2.20
CA VAL A 178 2.92 8.14 1.88
C VAL A 178 3.02 7.06 0.79
N HIS A 179 2.28 5.97 0.94
CA HIS A 179 2.28 4.82 0.01
C HIS A 179 3.62 4.09 -0.16
N GLU A 180 4.59 4.32 0.74
CA GLU A 180 5.85 3.58 0.76
C GLU A 180 5.61 2.10 1.11
N LEU A 181 6.18 1.18 0.32
CA LEU A 181 6.00 -0.26 0.51
C LEU A 181 7.03 -0.81 1.51
N LEU A 182 6.71 -0.73 2.80
CA LEU A 182 7.57 -1.23 3.88
C LEU A 182 7.19 -2.63 4.36
N PRO A 183 8.16 -3.56 4.52
CA PRO A 183 7.92 -4.82 5.21
C PRO A 183 7.49 -4.58 6.66
N TYR A 184 6.54 -5.38 7.16
CA TYR A 184 6.01 -5.25 8.52
C TYR A 184 7.10 -5.29 9.60
N ASN A 185 8.03 -6.24 9.51
CA ASN A 185 9.09 -6.38 10.52
C ASN A 185 10.00 -5.14 10.60
N TYR A 186 10.26 -4.51 9.46
CA TYR A 186 11.06 -3.29 9.42
C TYR A 186 10.28 -2.10 9.99
N PHE A 187 9.02 -1.96 9.58
CA PHE A 187 8.11 -0.95 10.14
C PHE A 187 8.01 -1.08 11.67
N LYS A 188 7.77 -2.30 12.16
CA LYS A 188 7.69 -2.61 13.59
C LYS A 188 8.94 -2.18 14.32
N ASN A 189 10.13 -2.54 13.83
CA ASN A 189 11.40 -2.16 14.45
C ASN A 189 11.59 -0.63 14.56
N ILE A 190 11.19 0.14 13.54
CA ILE A 190 11.22 1.61 13.61
C ILE A 190 10.31 2.14 14.72
N ILE A 191 9.08 1.63 14.80
CA ILE A 191 8.12 2.05 15.83
C ILE A 191 8.64 1.65 17.22
N GLU A 192 9.11 0.42 17.39
CA GLU A 192 9.65 -0.11 18.65
C GLU A 192 10.84 0.71 19.18
N THR A 193 11.79 1.03 18.30
CA THR A 193 12.98 1.83 18.67
C THR A 193 12.66 3.28 18.99
N ASN A 194 11.50 3.79 18.56
CA ASN A 194 11.09 5.18 18.72
C ASN A 194 9.83 5.33 19.58
N LEU A 195 9.45 4.34 20.39
CA LEU A 195 8.22 4.39 21.20
C LEU A 195 8.11 5.66 22.05
N THR A 196 9.23 6.22 22.52
CA THR A 196 9.26 7.45 23.32
C THR A 196 8.90 8.72 22.54
N ASN A 197 9.04 8.68 21.21
CA ASN A 197 8.78 9.81 20.31
C ASN A 197 7.36 9.77 19.73
N ILE A 198 6.62 8.70 20.00
CA ILE A 198 5.27 8.50 19.49
C ILE A 198 4.26 9.15 20.42
N ASP A 199 3.46 10.08 19.89
CA ASP A 199 2.33 10.65 20.61
C ASP A 199 1.19 9.62 20.70
N ILE A 200 1.07 8.98 21.85
CA ILE A 200 0.01 8.02 22.17
C ILE A 200 -0.40 8.16 23.64
N SER A 201 -1.65 7.82 23.97
CA SER A 201 -2.09 7.79 25.36
C SER A 201 -1.29 6.78 26.20
N ASN A 202 -1.14 7.03 27.51
CA ASN A 202 -0.49 6.09 28.44
C ASN A 202 -1.11 4.68 28.40
N ILE A 203 -2.43 4.59 28.16
CA ILE A 203 -3.12 3.30 28.03
C ILE A 203 -2.66 2.58 26.75
N GLY A 204 -2.57 3.30 25.63
CA GLY A 204 -2.06 2.75 24.37
C GLY A 204 -0.59 2.33 24.49
N LEU A 205 0.25 3.15 25.13
CA LEU A 205 1.65 2.82 25.39
C LEU A 205 1.80 1.56 26.26
N ASN A 206 1.02 1.45 27.33
CA ASN A 206 1.04 0.25 28.18
C ASN A 206 0.67 -1.01 27.40
N LYS A 207 -0.28 -0.95 26.46
CA LYS A 207 -0.62 -2.09 25.59
C LYS A 207 0.48 -2.43 24.57
N LEU A 208 1.18 -1.43 24.05
CA LEU A 208 2.33 -1.64 23.16
C LEU A 208 3.49 -2.33 23.88
N LEU A 209 3.64 -2.09 25.18
CA LEU A 209 4.67 -2.68 26.03
C LEU A 209 4.25 -4.03 26.65
N ASP A 210 2.96 -4.38 26.59
CA ASP A 210 2.44 -5.63 27.13
C ASP A 210 2.71 -6.80 26.16
N ALA A 211 3.44 -7.82 26.62
CA ALA A 211 3.79 -8.98 25.81
C ALA A 211 2.58 -9.73 25.22
N GLU A 212 1.40 -9.66 25.85
CA GLU A 212 0.17 -10.28 25.34
C GLU A 212 -0.38 -9.53 24.13
N TYR A 213 -0.34 -8.19 24.13
CA TYR A 213 -1.04 -7.34 23.16
C TYR A 213 -0.13 -6.64 22.15
N SER A 214 1.17 -6.55 22.43
CA SER A 214 2.15 -5.74 21.70
C SER A 214 2.13 -6.01 20.19
N GLU A 215 2.23 -7.29 19.79
CA GLU A 215 2.26 -7.70 18.39
C GLU A 215 0.99 -7.29 17.62
N ASP A 216 -0.18 -7.41 18.26
CA ASP A 216 -1.45 -7.07 17.63
C ASP A 216 -1.67 -5.56 17.56
N CYS A 217 -1.14 -4.82 18.54
CA CYS A 217 -1.08 -3.36 18.50
C CYS A 217 -0.20 -2.87 17.33
N PHE A 218 0.99 -3.44 17.14
CA PHE A 218 1.85 -3.09 16.01
C PHE A 218 1.20 -3.41 14.66
N LYS A 219 0.49 -4.54 14.53
CA LYS A 219 -0.29 -4.85 13.33
C LYS A 219 -1.43 -3.85 13.11
N GLN A 220 -2.11 -3.41 14.16
CA GLN A 220 -3.14 -2.39 14.05
C GLN A 220 -2.55 -1.06 13.55
N ILE A 221 -1.41 -0.63 14.10
CA ILE A 221 -0.69 0.57 13.65
C ILE A 221 -0.23 0.41 12.20
N PHE A 222 0.31 -0.74 11.83
CA PHE A 222 0.76 -1.02 10.47
C PHE A 222 -0.40 -0.99 9.47
N ASN A 223 -1.54 -1.62 9.80
CA ASN A 223 -2.73 -1.55 8.96
C ASN A 223 -3.22 -0.11 8.77
N PHE A 224 -3.16 0.70 9.83
CA PHE A 224 -3.49 2.12 9.74
C PHE A 224 -2.49 2.88 8.86
N TYR A 225 -1.19 2.62 9.00
CA TYR A 225 -0.13 3.19 8.16
C TYR A 225 -0.32 2.90 6.67
N ILE A 226 -0.62 1.66 6.29
CA ILE A 226 -0.76 1.33 4.86
C ILE A 226 -1.98 2.05 4.24
N SER A 227 -3.02 2.31 5.04
CA SER A 227 -4.19 3.09 4.61
C SER A 227 -4.03 4.60 4.73
N TRP A 228 -2.94 5.08 5.33
CA TRP A 228 -2.71 6.49 5.58
C TRP A 228 -2.44 7.25 4.26
N ASP A 229 -3.14 8.37 4.10
CA ASP A 229 -3.14 9.21 2.91
C ASP A 229 -2.21 10.44 3.02
N GLY A 230 -1.46 10.55 4.12
CA GLY A 230 -0.61 11.70 4.40
C GLY A 230 -1.25 12.76 5.29
N THR A 231 -2.50 12.57 5.74
CA THR A 231 -3.16 13.50 6.66
C THR A 231 -2.50 13.50 8.04
N ILE A 232 -2.10 14.68 8.54
CA ILE A 232 -1.48 14.83 9.85
C ILE A 232 -2.50 15.38 10.84
N TYR A 233 -2.75 14.63 11.90
CA TYR A 233 -3.63 15.05 12.97
C TYR A 233 -2.85 15.80 14.07
N LYS A 234 -3.12 17.09 14.25
CA LYS A 234 -2.55 17.88 15.35
C LYS A 234 -3.56 18.06 16.46
N HIS A 235 -3.27 17.52 17.65
CA HIS A 235 -4.09 17.75 18.82
C HIS A 235 -4.04 19.23 19.21
N LYS A 236 -5.18 19.93 19.19
CA LYS A 236 -5.26 21.32 19.67
C LYS A 236 -5.08 21.30 21.19
N THR A 237 -3.92 21.72 21.69
CA THR A 237 -3.77 22.01 23.11
C THR A 237 -4.67 23.20 23.48
N PRO A 238 -5.38 23.19 24.62
CA PRO A 238 -6.36 24.25 24.95
C PRO A 238 -5.75 25.66 25.13
N LEU A 239 -4.43 25.79 25.16
CA LEU A 239 -3.72 27.04 25.51
C LEU A 239 -3.13 27.82 24.32
N LYS A 240 -3.43 27.47 23.08
CA LYS A 240 -3.07 28.30 21.90
C LYS A 240 -4.25 28.46 20.95
N GLN A 241 -5.38 28.95 21.47
CA GLN A 241 -6.38 29.61 20.64
C GLN A 241 -6.01 31.08 20.52
N LEU A 242 -5.21 31.41 19.50
CA LEU A 242 -5.09 32.71 18.83
C LEU A 242 -3.73 32.71 18.09
N SER A 243 -3.79 32.92 16.78
CA SER A 243 -2.72 32.80 15.78
C SER A 243 -2.43 31.40 15.23
N ASN A 244 -2.52 31.33 13.90
CA ASN A 244 -2.17 30.22 13.01
C ASN A 244 -3.23 29.13 12.81
N LYS A 245 -4.26 29.47 12.03
CA LYS A 245 -4.61 28.66 10.84
C LYS A 245 -3.33 28.54 9.97
N ARG A 246 -2.37 27.71 10.39
CA ARG A 246 -1.34 27.22 9.48
C ARG A 246 -1.87 25.88 9.02
N ASP A 247 -2.30 25.90 7.77
CA ASP A 247 -2.58 24.80 6.86
C ASP A 247 -2.18 23.44 7.44
N LEU A 248 -3.16 22.53 7.45
CA LEU A 248 -2.90 21.10 7.43
C LEU A 248 -1.86 20.89 6.33
N LYS A 249 -0.57 20.76 6.69
CA LYS A 249 0.45 20.27 5.77
C LYS A 249 0.07 18.82 5.52
N THR A 250 -0.80 18.59 4.56
CA THR A 250 -0.89 17.34 3.85
C THR A 250 0.53 16.97 3.42
N ALA A 251 0.97 15.75 3.70
CA ALA A 251 2.16 15.19 3.05
C ALA A 251 1.85 14.90 1.57
N GLU A 252 1.28 15.87 0.86
CA GLU A 252 0.52 15.74 -0.39
C GLU A 252 1.40 15.51 -1.62
N ASN A 253 2.71 15.48 -1.42
CA ASN A 253 3.67 15.42 -2.49
C ASN A 253 4.19 13.99 -2.63
N ASP A 254 3.45 13.19 -3.39
CA ASP A 254 3.85 11.89 -3.93
C ASP A 254 4.93 12.07 -5.02
N LEU A 255 5.99 12.79 -4.63
CA LEU A 255 7.12 13.16 -5.47
C LEU A 255 8.16 12.05 -5.37
N LYS A 256 8.64 11.62 -6.54
CA LYS A 256 9.71 10.64 -6.68
C LYS A 256 10.94 11.31 -7.22
N LEU A 257 12.10 11.03 -6.61
CA LEU A 257 13.39 11.46 -7.12
C LEU A 257 13.98 10.35 -8.00
N ILE A 258 14.23 10.68 -9.26
CA ILE A 258 14.78 9.79 -10.27
C ILE A 258 16.18 10.26 -10.64
N LEU A 259 17.09 9.31 -10.77
CA LEU A 259 18.42 9.47 -11.33
C LEU A 259 18.47 8.77 -12.68
N ILE A 260 18.95 9.47 -13.71
CA ILE A 260 19.22 8.89 -15.03
C ILE A 260 20.74 8.90 -15.25
N ILE A 261 21.30 7.73 -15.55
CA ILE A 261 22.72 7.54 -15.85
C ILE A 261 22.86 7.20 -17.33
N SER A 262 23.25 8.21 -18.12
CA SER A 262 23.61 8.07 -19.54
C SER A 262 25.08 8.48 -19.75
N GLU A 263 25.34 9.64 -20.34
CA GLU A 263 26.67 10.25 -20.44
C GLU A 263 27.05 11.02 -19.15
N SER A 264 26.05 11.55 -18.45
CA SER A 264 26.20 12.25 -17.17
C SER A 264 25.01 11.95 -16.26
N ALA A 265 25.19 12.11 -14.95
CA ALA A 265 24.09 11.97 -14.00
C ALA A 265 23.11 13.15 -14.10
N GLN A 266 21.84 12.82 -14.29
CA GLN A 266 20.74 13.79 -14.32
C GLN A 266 19.68 13.41 -13.29
N TYR A 267 19.10 14.43 -12.65
CA TYR A 267 18.15 14.24 -11.55
C TYR A 267 16.80 14.85 -11.90
N TYR A 268 15.73 14.12 -11.65
CA TYR A 268 14.37 14.52 -11.96
C TYR A 268 13.44 14.29 -10.77
N ILE A 269 12.53 15.23 -10.54
CA ILE A 269 11.35 14.99 -9.71
C ILE A 269 10.21 14.60 -10.62
N VAL A 270 9.52 13.52 -10.25
CA VAL A 270 8.33 13.06 -10.96
C VAL A 270 7.15 13.09 -10.00
N ASN A 271 6.08 13.72 -10.44
CA ASN A 271 4.76 13.62 -9.84
C ASN A 271 3.88 12.78 -10.76
N ASP A 272 3.77 11.49 -10.45
CA ASP A 272 3.01 10.56 -11.27
C ASP A 272 1.54 10.99 -11.36
N LYS A 273 0.94 11.59 -10.31
CA LYS A 273 -0.47 12.00 -10.29
C LYS A 273 -0.77 13.14 -11.27
N MET A 274 0.15 14.11 -11.36
CA MET A 274 0.01 15.29 -12.22
C MET A 274 0.67 15.10 -13.61
N ASN A 275 1.32 13.96 -13.86
CA ASN A 275 2.15 13.73 -15.05
C ASN A 275 3.22 14.83 -15.24
N GLU A 276 3.77 15.33 -14.14
CA GLU A 276 4.80 16.38 -14.16
C GLU A 276 6.18 15.76 -13.96
N VAL A 277 7.13 16.17 -14.80
CA VAL A 277 8.54 15.81 -14.70
C VAL A 277 9.35 17.10 -14.71
N LYS A 278 10.19 17.28 -13.69
CA LYS A 278 11.03 18.48 -13.55
C LYS A 278 12.47 18.09 -13.31
N GLU A 279 13.36 18.55 -14.18
CA GLU A 279 14.80 18.41 -13.99
C GLU A 279 15.27 19.28 -12.80
N ILE A 280 16.19 18.74 -12.01
CA ILE A 280 16.71 19.35 -10.80
C ILE A 280 18.14 19.80 -11.06
N ASN A 281 18.47 21.02 -10.64
CA ASN A 281 19.86 21.42 -10.54
C ASN A 281 20.56 20.58 -9.46
N LYS A 282 21.52 19.74 -9.89
CA LYS A 282 22.32 18.86 -9.04
C LYS A 282 22.97 19.55 -7.85
N GLN A 283 23.29 20.85 -7.93
CA GLN A 283 23.84 21.62 -6.81
C GLN A 283 22.86 21.75 -5.62
N ASN A 284 21.55 21.66 -5.89
CA ASN A 284 20.47 21.83 -4.91
C ASN A 284 19.75 20.50 -4.61
N ILE A 285 20.38 19.37 -4.91
CA ILE A 285 19.76 18.04 -4.84
C ILE A 285 19.33 17.62 -3.43
N PHE A 286 19.93 18.19 -2.38
CA PHE A 286 19.55 17.99 -0.97
C PHE A 286 18.67 19.13 -0.41
N SER A 287 18.29 20.10 -1.23
CA SER A 287 17.53 21.30 -0.84
C SER A 287 16.31 21.56 -1.73
N ILE A 288 15.81 20.51 -2.41
CA ILE A 288 14.59 20.55 -3.20
C ILE A 288 13.39 21.02 -2.35
N PRO A 289 12.69 22.09 -2.75
CA PRO A 289 11.50 22.55 -2.06
C PRO A 289 10.38 21.50 -2.04
N ASN A 290 9.74 21.32 -0.88
CA ASN A 290 8.62 20.39 -0.68
C ASN A 290 8.91 18.91 -1.00
N TYR A 291 10.18 18.52 -1.06
CA TYR A 291 10.60 17.13 -1.17
C TYR A 291 11.04 16.60 0.19
N LYS A 292 10.53 15.43 0.58
CA LYS A 292 10.94 14.74 1.80
C LYS A 292 11.92 13.63 1.43
N TYR A 293 13.18 13.77 1.83
CA TYR A 293 14.18 12.70 1.67
C TYR A 293 13.91 11.57 2.66
N ILE A 294 14.20 10.34 2.25
CA ILE A 294 14.01 9.17 3.13
C ILE A 294 15.07 9.17 4.23
N HIS A 295 16.32 9.49 3.88
CA HIS A 295 17.43 9.56 4.81
C HIS A 295 18.10 10.92 4.75
N THR A 296 18.51 11.43 5.91
CA THR A 296 19.21 12.71 5.99
C THR A 296 20.60 12.60 5.36
N GLY A 297 20.83 13.37 4.28
CA GLY A 297 22.15 13.55 3.67
C GLY A 297 22.70 12.31 2.93
N VAL A 298 21.87 11.31 2.67
CA VAL A 298 22.20 10.16 1.83
C VAL A 298 20.96 9.72 1.06
N ILE A 299 21.13 9.41 -0.23
CA ILE A 299 20.06 8.96 -1.12
C ILE A 299 20.53 7.68 -1.81
N PHE A 300 19.73 6.63 -1.73
CA PHE A 300 19.98 5.37 -2.42
C PHE A 300 19.09 5.29 -3.66
N PHE A 301 19.71 5.06 -4.81
CA PHE A 301 19.04 4.95 -6.10
C PHE A 301 19.12 3.50 -6.57
N ASN A 302 17.98 2.81 -6.50
CA ASN A 302 17.84 1.45 -6.99
C ASN A 302 17.32 1.47 -8.42
N GLN A 303 17.77 0.53 -9.23
CA GLN A 303 17.35 0.43 -10.62
C GLN A 303 15.83 0.20 -10.71
N ILE A 304 15.17 0.94 -11.59
CA ILE A 304 13.74 0.73 -11.87
C ILE A 304 13.62 -0.47 -12.81
N GLU A 305 12.79 -1.45 -12.42
CA GLU A 305 12.50 -2.59 -13.29
C GLU A 305 11.93 -2.09 -14.63
N SER A 306 12.47 -2.64 -15.73
CA SER A 306 12.29 -2.21 -17.13
C SER A 306 13.12 -1.03 -17.63
N TYR A 307 13.76 -0.21 -16.78
CA TYR A 307 14.51 0.98 -17.22
C TYR A 307 16.00 0.84 -16.89
N GLU A 308 16.82 0.43 -17.88
CA GLU A 308 18.24 0.12 -17.68
C GLU A 308 19.08 1.28 -17.11
N GLN A 309 18.70 2.52 -17.45
CA GLN A 309 19.44 3.73 -17.10
C GLN A 309 18.74 4.57 -16.02
N GLU A 310 17.56 4.16 -15.54
CA GLU A 310 16.77 4.94 -14.59
C GLU A 310 16.76 4.26 -13.22
N TYR A 311 16.95 5.08 -12.20
CA TYR A 311 17.03 4.66 -10.81
C TYR A 311 16.13 5.54 -9.95
N GLU A 312 15.40 4.96 -9.01
CA GLU A 312 14.47 5.67 -8.11
C GLU A 312 15.01 5.70 -6.68
N GLU A 313 14.79 6.80 -5.96
CA GLU A 313 15.10 6.87 -4.53
C GLU A 313 14.37 5.76 -3.77
N SER A 314 15.14 5.00 -2.99
CA SER A 314 14.65 3.92 -2.16
C SER A 314 15.20 4.05 -0.74
N ARG A 315 14.44 3.52 0.23
CA ARG A 315 14.88 3.40 1.61
C ARG A 315 16.04 2.42 1.76
N PHE A 316 16.05 1.37 0.96
CA PHE A 316 16.97 0.26 1.07
C PHE A 316 17.92 0.18 -0.10
N ILE A 317 19.08 -0.43 0.14
CA ILE A 317 19.97 -0.96 -0.89
C ILE A 317 19.51 -2.41 -1.13
N TYR A 318 19.00 -2.71 -2.31
CA TYR A 318 18.63 -4.09 -2.64
C TYR A 318 19.85 -4.84 -3.14
N SER A 319 20.07 -6.01 -2.55
CA SER A 319 21.13 -6.91 -2.97
C SER A 319 20.88 -7.41 -4.39
N SER A 320 21.93 -7.80 -5.11
CA SER A 320 21.99 -8.31 -6.49
C SER A 320 21.80 -7.30 -7.64
N GLN A 321 21.84 -5.99 -7.37
CA GLN A 321 21.76 -4.97 -8.41
C GLN A 321 22.76 -3.83 -8.21
N THR A 322 23.05 -3.10 -9.28
CA THR A 322 23.79 -1.85 -9.20
C THR A 322 22.96 -0.81 -8.47
N VAL A 323 23.55 -0.18 -7.46
CA VAL A 323 22.94 0.90 -6.68
C VAL A 323 23.79 2.15 -6.81
N PHE A 324 23.16 3.29 -7.04
CA PHE A 324 23.84 4.57 -6.98
C PHE A 324 23.59 5.22 -5.61
N ILE A 325 24.64 5.75 -5.00
CA ILE A 325 24.58 6.35 -3.67
C ILE A 325 25.03 7.79 -3.78
N LEU A 326 24.09 8.71 -3.61
CA LEU A 326 24.38 10.13 -3.53
C LEU A 326 24.52 10.51 -2.06
N ILE A 327 25.64 11.13 -1.70
CA ILE A 327 25.96 11.37 -0.30
C ILE A 327 26.56 12.74 -0.06
N ASP A 328 26.13 13.32 1.05
CA ASP A 328 26.70 14.53 1.62
C ASP A 328 27.74 14.17 2.70
N LYS A 329 29.01 14.44 2.38
CA LYS A 329 30.18 14.14 3.21
C LYS A 329 30.13 14.73 4.61
N ILE A 330 29.52 15.91 4.79
CA ILE A 330 29.46 16.56 6.11
C ILE A 330 28.49 15.80 7.01
N THR A 331 27.34 15.40 6.47
CA THR A 331 26.32 14.66 7.24
C THR A 331 26.68 13.20 7.47
N ASN A 332 27.36 12.56 6.50
CA ASN A 332 27.60 11.11 6.49
C ASN A 332 29.07 10.78 6.18
N SER A 333 29.99 11.31 6.99
CA SER A 333 31.45 11.16 6.79
C SER A 333 31.92 9.70 6.82
N SER A 334 31.40 8.89 7.75
CA SER A 334 31.76 7.46 7.86
C SER A 334 31.40 6.66 6.61
N ILE A 335 30.17 6.85 6.09
CA ILE A 335 29.73 6.20 4.86
C ILE A 335 30.53 6.72 3.67
N THR A 336 30.80 8.02 3.60
CA THR A 336 31.58 8.62 2.51
C THR A 336 32.99 8.03 2.45
N ASN A 337 33.67 7.91 3.60
CA ASN A 337 35.00 7.31 3.68
C ASN A 337 35.01 5.83 3.27
N TYR A 338 33.92 5.11 3.55
CA TYR A 338 33.74 3.74 3.10
C TYR A 338 33.56 3.67 1.58
N LEU A 339 32.67 4.49 1.01
CA LEU A 339 32.40 4.52 -0.44
C LEU A 339 33.63 4.92 -1.25
N LEU A 340 34.43 5.88 -0.78
CA LEU A 340 35.69 6.27 -1.42
C LEU A 340 36.70 5.11 -1.54
N LYS A 341 36.62 4.11 -0.66
CA LYS A 341 37.54 2.95 -0.65
C LYS A 341 37.00 1.77 -1.45
N PHE A 342 35.69 1.57 -1.45
CA PHE A 342 35.06 0.32 -1.89
C PHE A 342 34.03 0.53 -3.01
N SER A 343 33.98 1.70 -3.64
CA SER A 343 32.98 2.04 -4.65
C SER A 343 33.59 2.89 -5.75
N GLU A 344 32.93 2.91 -6.90
CA GLU A 344 33.34 3.74 -8.03
C GLU A 344 32.74 5.14 -7.85
N LEU A 345 33.59 6.18 -7.83
CA LEU A 345 33.13 7.57 -7.84
C LEU A 345 32.70 7.93 -9.26
N ILE A 346 31.42 8.23 -9.44
CA ILE A 346 30.84 8.60 -10.73
C ILE A 346 30.92 10.10 -10.94
N GLU A 347 30.60 10.88 -9.91
CA GLU A 347 30.59 12.33 -10.00
C GLU A 347 30.88 12.99 -8.65
N SER A 348 31.66 14.07 -8.70
CA SER A 348 31.79 15.05 -7.61
C SER A 348 30.99 16.30 -7.99
N ILE A 349 29.81 16.49 -7.38
CA ILE A 349 28.90 17.59 -7.73
C ILE A 349 29.45 18.92 -7.19
N ASN A 350 30.03 18.86 -6.00
CA ASN A 350 30.78 19.94 -5.33
C ASN A 350 31.72 19.32 -4.28
N GLU A 351 32.41 20.13 -3.47
CA GLU A 351 33.36 19.63 -2.45
C GLU A 351 32.72 18.76 -1.35
N ARG A 352 31.39 18.77 -1.25
CA ARG A 352 30.61 18.13 -0.19
C ARG A 352 29.78 16.94 -0.69
N VAL A 353 29.33 16.95 -1.94
CA VAL A 353 28.35 16.00 -2.47
C VAL A 353 28.95 15.12 -3.56
N PHE A 354 28.84 13.81 -3.36
CA PHE A 354 29.45 12.79 -4.20
C PHE A 354 28.41 11.75 -4.63
N LEU A 355 28.48 11.32 -5.89
CA LEU A 355 27.70 10.20 -6.42
C LEU A 355 28.62 9.00 -6.63
N PHE A 356 28.31 7.90 -5.96
CA PHE A 356 29.02 6.64 -6.08
C PHE A 356 28.17 5.59 -6.79
N LYS A 357 28.81 4.73 -7.57
CA LYS A 357 28.23 3.47 -8.03
C LYS A 357 28.73 2.34 -7.12
N PHE A 358 27.77 1.66 -6.51
CA PHE A 358 27.98 0.59 -5.57
C PHE A 358 27.52 -0.72 -6.20
N ASN A 359 28.49 -1.56 -6.58
CA ASN A 359 28.26 -2.92 -7.04
C ASN A 359 28.56 -3.82 -5.84
N GLU A 360 27.50 -4.28 -5.20
CA GLU A 360 27.51 -4.97 -3.91
C GLU A 360 28.69 -5.96 -3.72
N ILE A 361 29.61 -5.61 -2.80
CA ILE A 361 30.54 -6.55 -2.15
C ILE A 361 30.49 -6.24 -0.66
N MET A 362 29.84 -7.12 0.11
CA MET A 362 29.64 -6.93 1.54
C MET A 362 30.92 -7.27 2.31
N TYR A 363 31.42 -6.30 3.07
CA TYR A 363 32.32 -6.54 4.20
C TYR A 363 31.47 -6.59 5.48
N GLU A 364 31.74 -7.53 6.39
CA GLU A 364 30.96 -7.75 7.63
C GLU A 364 30.77 -6.48 8.49
N ASN A 365 31.67 -5.49 8.32
CA ASN A 365 31.73 -4.23 9.07
C ASN A 365 31.34 -2.98 8.24
N SER A 366 30.57 -3.13 7.15
CA SER A 366 30.14 -1.98 6.34
C SER A 366 29.17 -1.06 7.12
N PRO A 367 29.36 0.28 7.11
CA PRO A 367 28.39 1.22 7.66
C PRO A 367 27.06 1.23 6.89
N LEU A 368 27.03 0.63 5.68
CA LEU A 368 25.83 0.49 4.87
C LEU A 368 24.94 -0.71 5.26
N LYS A 369 25.44 -1.62 6.11
CA LYS A 369 24.74 -2.88 6.47
C LYS A 369 23.32 -2.65 6.97
N LYS A 370 23.09 -1.57 7.71
CA LYS A 370 21.76 -1.20 8.25
C LYS A 370 20.73 -0.74 7.19
N TYR A 371 21.18 -0.42 5.98
CA TYR A 371 20.32 -0.01 4.87
C TYR A 371 20.04 -1.14 3.89
N ILE A 372 20.62 -2.32 4.10
CA ILE A 372 20.45 -3.45 3.20
C ILE A 372 19.23 -4.25 3.63
N SER A 373 18.34 -4.48 2.68
CA SER A 373 17.12 -5.25 2.87
C SER A 373 16.86 -6.06 1.60
N PRO A 374 16.30 -7.28 1.70
CA PRO A 374 15.86 -7.98 0.51
C PRO A 374 14.81 -7.13 -0.24
N PRO A 375 14.78 -7.19 -1.59
CA PRO A 375 13.72 -6.56 -2.37
C PRO A 375 12.35 -7.16 -2.01
N LEU A 376 11.29 -6.52 -2.51
CA LEU A 376 9.96 -7.13 -2.44
C LEU A 376 10.01 -8.57 -2.95
N PRO A 377 9.40 -9.53 -2.23
CA PRO A 377 9.52 -10.94 -2.54
C PRO A 377 8.82 -11.34 -3.86
N ILE A 378 8.12 -10.39 -4.49
CA ILE A 378 7.36 -10.57 -5.72
C ILE A 378 7.67 -9.45 -6.69
N LYS A 379 7.78 -9.82 -7.96
CA LYS A 379 7.98 -8.93 -9.11
C LYS A 379 6.92 -9.15 -10.17
N LEU A 380 6.53 -8.07 -10.83
CA LEU A 380 5.63 -8.06 -11.99
C LEU A 380 6.50 -8.03 -13.24
N LYS A 381 6.64 -9.18 -13.91
CA LYS A 381 7.48 -9.34 -15.10
C LYS A 381 6.65 -9.53 -16.36
N TYR A 382 7.20 -9.14 -17.51
CA TYR A 382 6.56 -9.25 -18.82
C TYR A 382 5.23 -8.47 -18.91
N GLY A 383 4.49 -8.69 -19.99
CA GLY A 383 3.25 -7.97 -20.28
C GLY A 383 3.51 -6.62 -20.95
N LEU A 384 2.44 -5.95 -21.37
CA LEU A 384 2.53 -4.64 -22.03
C LEU A 384 2.12 -3.55 -21.03
N LYS A 385 3.12 -3.03 -20.32
CA LYS A 385 2.99 -1.98 -19.30
C LYS A 385 2.89 -0.59 -19.94
N LEU A 386 1.96 0.23 -19.46
CA LEU A 386 1.80 1.62 -19.85
C LEU A 386 2.40 2.54 -18.79
N GLY A 387 3.60 3.05 -19.07
CA GLY A 387 4.31 3.95 -18.19
C GLY A 387 4.63 3.34 -16.83
N ARG A 388 4.65 4.19 -15.78
CA ARG A 388 5.14 3.80 -14.45
C ARG A 388 4.06 3.27 -13.51
N ARG A 389 2.77 3.48 -13.82
CA ARG A 389 1.64 3.22 -12.90
C ARG A 389 1.21 1.74 -12.74
N ASN A 390 2.07 0.77 -13.07
CA ASN A 390 1.71 -0.67 -13.12
C ASN A 390 0.36 -0.91 -13.83
N GLU A 391 0.10 -0.13 -14.88
CA GLU A 391 -1.06 -0.26 -15.76
C GLU A 391 -0.65 -1.16 -16.92
N TYR A 392 -1.43 -2.17 -17.25
CA TYR A 392 -1.11 -3.14 -18.30
C TYR A 392 -2.27 -3.29 -19.27
N ILE A 393 -1.99 -3.54 -20.55
CA ILE A 393 -3.05 -3.73 -21.55
C ILE A 393 -3.73 -5.10 -21.37
N LYS A 394 -5.06 -5.11 -21.53
CA LYS A 394 -5.90 -6.32 -21.56
C LYS A 394 -5.31 -7.37 -22.50
N ASN A 395 -5.33 -8.63 -22.04
CA ASN A 395 -4.69 -9.80 -22.67
C ASN A 395 -3.15 -9.83 -22.65
N TYR A 396 -2.50 -8.77 -22.13
CA TYR A 396 -1.06 -8.65 -21.98
C TYR A 396 -0.71 -8.22 -20.54
N GLY A 397 -1.38 -8.83 -19.56
CA GLY A 397 -1.10 -8.59 -18.14
C GLY A 397 0.29 -9.09 -17.72
N PRO A 398 0.81 -8.65 -16.57
CA PRO A 398 2.10 -9.10 -16.07
C PRO A 398 2.03 -10.54 -15.58
N THR A 399 3.13 -11.27 -15.69
CA THR A 399 3.37 -12.51 -14.94
C THR A 399 3.90 -12.17 -13.55
N ILE A 400 3.34 -12.82 -12.54
CA ILE A 400 3.74 -12.65 -11.15
C ILE A 400 4.82 -13.69 -10.84
N THR A 401 6.00 -13.23 -10.43
CA THR A 401 7.15 -14.10 -10.09
C THR A 401 7.66 -13.79 -8.68
N GLY A 402 8.14 -14.80 -7.95
CA GLY A 402 8.63 -14.61 -6.58
C GLY A 402 8.66 -15.91 -5.78
N GLU A 403 9.43 -15.93 -4.70
CA GLU A 403 9.62 -17.12 -3.84
C GLU A 403 8.56 -17.23 -2.72
N SER A 404 7.91 -16.12 -2.39
CA SER A 404 6.88 -16.10 -1.34
C SER A 404 5.54 -16.61 -1.83
N LYS A 405 4.72 -17.17 -0.94
CA LYS A 405 3.32 -17.47 -1.24
C LYS A 405 2.52 -16.18 -1.41
N TRP A 406 1.68 -16.13 -2.43
CA TRP A 406 0.83 -14.97 -2.73
C TRP A 406 -0.56 -15.37 -3.18
N ASN A 407 -1.48 -14.41 -3.06
CA ASN A 407 -2.83 -14.51 -3.60
C ASN A 407 -3.14 -13.27 -4.43
N VAL A 408 -3.79 -13.45 -5.57
CA VAL A 408 -4.29 -12.32 -6.38
C VAL A 408 -5.74 -12.06 -6.02
N ILE A 409 -6.03 -10.79 -5.76
CA ILE A 409 -7.35 -10.30 -5.40
C ILE A 409 -7.85 -9.41 -6.54
N TYR A 410 -9.04 -9.71 -7.05
CA TYR A 410 -9.75 -8.93 -8.07
C TYR A 410 -11.21 -8.78 -7.67
N LYS A 411 -11.77 -7.56 -7.78
CA LYS A 411 -13.12 -7.23 -7.28
C LYS A 411 -13.36 -7.77 -5.87
N ASN A 412 -12.37 -7.57 -5.00
CA ASN A 412 -12.30 -8.04 -3.62
C ASN A 412 -12.33 -9.57 -3.40
N ASN A 413 -12.26 -10.40 -4.44
CA ASN A 413 -12.23 -11.85 -4.30
C ASN A 413 -10.86 -12.43 -4.65
N LYS A 414 -10.46 -13.49 -3.94
CA LYS A 414 -9.31 -14.30 -4.35
C LYS A 414 -9.63 -14.97 -5.69
N ILE A 415 -8.72 -14.83 -6.65
CA ILE A 415 -8.83 -15.44 -7.98
C ILE A 415 -7.58 -16.25 -8.32
N GLU A 416 -7.74 -17.19 -9.25
CA GLU A 416 -6.62 -17.75 -9.99
C GLU A 416 -6.31 -16.81 -11.16
N TYR A 417 -5.17 -16.14 -11.11
CA TYR A 417 -4.82 -15.12 -12.07
C TYR A 417 -4.13 -15.71 -13.30
N ASN A 418 -4.57 -15.30 -14.48
CA ASN A 418 -3.94 -15.62 -15.75
C ASN A 418 -3.75 -14.34 -16.58
N PRO A 419 -2.50 -13.95 -16.92
CA PRO A 419 -2.21 -12.69 -17.61
C PRO A 419 -2.85 -12.54 -18.98
N LYS A 420 -3.15 -13.66 -19.67
CA LYS A 420 -3.69 -13.65 -21.04
C LYS A 420 -5.19 -13.40 -21.11
N ILE A 421 -5.91 -13.65 -20.01
CA ILE A 421 -7.37 -13.54 -19.95
C ILE A 421 -7.83 -12.63 -18.80
N ALA A 422 -6.90 -11.85 -18.23
CA ALA A 422 -7.21 -10.94 -17.14
C ALA A 422 -8.26 -9.90 -17.59
N GLU A 423 -9.32 -9.77 -16.79
CA GLU A 423 -10.36 -8.76 -16.99
C GLU A 423 -9.83 -7.35 -16.74
N VAL A 424 -10.53 -6.35 -17.26
CA VAL A 424 -10.21 -4.94 -17.01
C VAL A 424 -10.53 -4.59 -15.55
N GLY A 425 -9.64 -3.84 -14.90
CA GLY A 425 -9.83 -3.32 -13.55
C GLY A 425 -8.58 -3.44 -12.68
N ASP A 426 -8.76 -3.15 -11.39
CA ASP A 426 -7.67 -3.11 -10.40
C ASP A 426 -7.46 -4.47 -9.72
N TYR A 427 -6.19 -4.85 -9.62
CA TYR A 427 -5.71 -6.07 -9.01
C TYR A 427 -4.82 -5.75 -7.82
N LYS A 428 -4.88 -6.60 -6.79
CA LYS A 428 -3.97 -6.57 -5.64
C LYS A 428 -3.28 -7.93 -5.51
N ILE A 429 -1.97 -7.93 -5.29
CA ILE A 429 -1.21 -9.13 -4.94
C ILE A 429 -0.92 -9.05 -3.45
N ARG A 430 -1.51 -9.99 -2.71
CA ARG A 430 -1.37 -10.08 -1.27
C ARG A 430 -0.25 -11.03 -0.91
N VAL A 431 0.72 -10.51 -0.15
CA VAL A 431 1.89 -11.25 0.32
C VAL A 431 1.98 -11.12 1.82
N SER A 432 2.33 -12.22 2.50
CA SER A 432 2.44 -12.23 3.96
C SER A 432 3.50 -11.25 4.45
N ASN A 433 3.17 -10.43 5.45
CA ASN A 433 4.03 -9.40 6.03
C ASN A 433 4.41 -8.21 5.12
N TYR A 434 3.78 -8.06 3.96
CA TYR A 434 4.00 -6.93 3.07
C TYR A 434 2.68 -6.20 2.76
N PRO A 435 2.74 -4.91 2.41
CA PRO A 435 1.61 -4.21 1.81
C PRO A 435 1.24 -4.86 0.46
N ASP A 436 -0.04 -4.79 0.11
CA ASP A 436 -0.54 -5.31 -1.17
C ASP A 436 0.14 -4.59 -2.35
N ILE A 437 0.69 -5.34 -3.31
CA ILE A 437 1.20 -4.79 -4.57
C ILE A 437 0.02 -4.56 -5.51
N LYS A 438 -0.12 -3.34 -6.05
CA LYS A 438 -1.24 -2.94 -6.90
C LYS A 438 -0.82 -2.85 -8.37
N PHE A 439 -1.68 -3.34 -9.26
CA PHE A 439 -1.57 -3.15 -10.71
C PHE A 439 -2.98 -3.12 -11.31
N SER A 440 -3.11 -2.62 -12.53
CA SER A 440 -4.41 -2.59 -13.21
C SER A 440 -4.31 -3.08 -14.64
N ILE A 441 -5.41 -3.64 -15.14
CA ILE A 441 -5.56 -4.08 -16.52
C ILE A 441 -6.52 -3.12 -17.21
N ILE A 442 -6.14 -2.59 -18.36
CA ILE A 442 -6.93 -1.59 -19.09
C ILE A 442 -7.22 -2.04 -20.53
N GLU A 443 -8.40 -1.72 -21.04
CA GLU A 443 -8.91 -2.29 -22.30
C GLU A 443 -8.16 -1.80 -23.55
N LYS A 444 -7.76 -0.54 -23.53
CA LYS A 444 -6.87 0.19 -24.46
C LYS A 444 -7.01 1.67 -24.11
N THR A 445 -5.92 2.40 -24.01
CA THR A 445 -6.02 3.85 -24.17
C THR A 445 -6.51 4.13 -25.59
N LYS A 446 -7.54 4.97 -25.74
CA LYS A 446 -7.68 5.74 -26.98
C LYS A 446 -6.40 6.57 -27.05
N LEU A 447 -5.39 6.09 -27.78
CA LEU A 447 -4.32 6.96 -28.24
C LEU A 447 -4.99 8.00 -29.12
N GLU A 448 -5.34 9.17 -28.55
CA GLU A 448 -5.84 10.34 -29.29
C GLU A 448 -4.76 10.94 -30.20
N ILE A 449 -3.59 10.32 -30.29
CA ILE A 449 -2.61 10.60 -31.32
C ILE A 449 -3.00 9.77 -32.54
N THR A 450 -3.83 10.36 -33.41
CA THR A 450 -4.05 9.81 -34.75
C THR A 450 -2.79 10.10 -35.56
N ILE A 451 -1.86 9.16 -35.54
CA ILE A 451 -0.66 9.24 -36.37
C ILE A 451 -1.12 8.88 -37.77
N ASN A 452 -1.30 9.90 -38.62
CA ASN A 452 -1.66 9.71 -40.02
C ASN A 452 -0.68 8.72 -40.65
N SER A 453 -1.16 7.52 -40.96
CA SER A 453 -0.35 6.45 -41.52
C SER A 453 0.16 6.89 -42.89
N LYS A 454 1.44 7.25 -42.98
CA LYS A 454 2.16 7.14 -44.25
C LYS A 454 2.57 5.68 -44.41
N THR A 455 2.49 5.19 -45.63
CA THR A 455 2.74 3.79 -46.06
C THR A 455 4.21 3.36 -45.97
N LEU A 456 4.97 3.88 -45.00
CA LEU A 456 6.39 3.60 -44.83
C LEU A 456 6.56 2.82 -43.52
N GLY A 457 6.74 1.50 -43.65
CA GLY A 457 6.89 0.57 -42.54
C GLY A 457 8.20 -0.21 -42.67
N TRP A 458 8.70 -0.68 -41.54
CA TRP A 458 9.90 -1.49 -41.45
C TRP A 458 9.63 -2.95 -41.79
N ASN A 459 10.65 -3.60 -42.38
CA ASN A 459 10.68 -5.05 -42.48
C ASN A 459 11.33 -5.66 -41.23
N LEU A 460 10.49 -6.18 -40.32
CA LEU A 460 10.92 -6.78 -39.06
C LEU A 460 11.27 -8.28 -39.18
N THR A 461 11.27 -8.88 -40.39
CA THR A 461 11.53 -10.32 -40.59
C THR A 461 12.93 -10.77 -40.17
N ASN A 462 13.85 -9.83 -39.98
CA ASN A 462 15.24 -10.11 -39.60
C ASN A 462 15.52 -9.91 -38.10
N TYR A 463 14.47 -9.68 -37.29
CA TYR A 463 14.60 -9.43 -35.86
C TYR A 463 13.92 -10.55 -35.09
N GLU A 464 14.68 -11.19 -34.19
CA GLU A 464 14.12 -12.12 -33.23
C GLU A 464 13.57 -11.38 -32.02
N LEU A 465 12.44 -11.90 -31.58
CA LEU A 465 11.68 -11.45 -30.44
C LEU A 465 12.47 -11.84 -29.16
N SER A 466 12.99 -10.85 -28.42
CA SER A 466 13.77 -11.08 -27.19
C SER A 466 12.89 -11.68 -26.09
N GLU A 467 13.45 -12.51 -25.20
CA GLU A 467 12.70 -13.10 -24.07
C GLU A 467 12.06 -12.05 -23.12
N ASN A 468 12.48 -10.78 -23.21
CA ASN A 468 12.00 -9.66 -22.40
C ASN A 468 11.16 -8.68 -23.24
N TYR A 469 9.94 -9.06 -23.62
CA TYR A 469 9.02 -8.18 -24.36
C TYR A 469 8.52 -7.01 -23.52
N HIS A 470 9.17 -5.86 -23.68
CA HIS A 470 8.70 -4.57 -23.17
C HIS A 470 8.64 -3.57 -24.33
N ILE A 471 7.44 -3.17 -24.74
CA ILE A 471 7.26 -1.98 -25.60
C ILE A 471 6.86 -0.85 -24.66
N GLU A 472 7.86 -0.13 -24.15
CA GLU A 472 7.65 0.93 -23.16
C GLU A 472 7.81 2.31 -23.79
N GLY A 473 6.80 3.16 -23.59
CA GLY A 473 6.78 4.54 -24.03
C GLY A 473 7.79 5.38 -23.23
N ASN A 474 8.71 6.02 -23.95
CA ASN A 474 9.75 6.94 -23.48
C ASN A 474 10.84 6.34 -22.57
N SER A 475 11.60 5.37 -23.08
CA SER A 475 13.07 5.46 -23.20
C SER A 475 13.64 4.12 -23.70
N ILE A 476 14.22 4.09 -24.90
CA ILE A 476 15.07 2.99 -25.36
C ILE A 476 16.36 3.63 -25.86
N ILE A 477 17.45 3.49 -25.09
CA ILE A 477 18.80 3.93 -25.45
C ILE A 477 19.73 2.73 -25.32
N LEU A 478 20.29 2.29 -26.44
CA LEU A 478 21.50 1.45 -26.54
C LEU A 478 22.14 1.70 -27.92
N LYS A 479 23.41 1.41 -28.16
CA LYS A 479 24.62 1.71 -27.40
C LYS A 479 25.80 1.95 -28.37
N ASN A 480 25.60 1.97 -29.70
CA ASN A 480 26.72 2.04 -30.65
C ASN A 480 26.42 2.57 -32.06
N GLU A 481 25.21 2.97 -32.45
CA GLU A 481 25.00 3.65 -33.75
C GLU A 481 23.93 4.73 -33.65
N ASN A 482 24.22 5.89 -34.26
CA ASN A 482 23.53 7.18 -34.14
C ASN A 482 22.14 7.28 -34.80
N ASN A 483 21.38 6.19 -34.93
CA ASN A 483 20.03 6.24 -35.49
C ASN A 483 19.00 5.75 -34.48
N ASN A 484 18.42 6.71 -33.74
CA ASN A 484 17.25 6.48 -32.91
C ASN A 484 16.07 6.16 -33.83
N LEU A 485 15.67 4.90 -33.85
CA LEU A 485 14.70 4.32 -34.76
C LEU A 485 13.25 4.85 -34.59
N ILE A 486 12.84 5.15 -33.36
CA ILE A 486 11.55 5.81 -33.09
C ILE A 486 11.63 7.29 -33.46
N ARG A 487 12.78 7.95 -33.27
CA ARG A 487 13.03 9.33 -33.69
C ARG A 487 13.23 9.44 -35.20
N GLU A 488 13.76 8.41 -35.86
CA GLU A 488 13.76 8.25 -37.31
C GLU A 488 12.35 7.99 -37.79
N TRP A 489 11.54 7.20 -37.10
CA TRP A 489 10.12 7.05 -37.43
C TRP A 489 9.33 8.35 -37.25
N ILE A 490 9.55 9.10 -36.16
CA ILE A 490 9.00 10.43 -35.97
C ILE A 490 9.52 11.34 -37.08
N LYS A 491 10.83 11.37 -37.36
CA LYS A 491 11.42 12.18 -38.45
C LYS A 491 10.92 11.74 -39.83
N LEU A 492 10.71 10.47 -40.12
CA LEU A 492 10.23 9.95 -41.41
C LEU A 492 8.75 10.29 -41.63
N ASN A 493 7.97 10.36 -40.55
CA ASN A 493 6.57 10.75 -40.61
C ASN A 493 6.36 12.27 -40.58
N THR A 494 7.27 13.02 -39.93
CA THR A 494 7.21 14.49 -39.77
C THR A 494 8.05 15.27 -40.79
N SER A 495 9.07 14.67 -41.41
CA SER A 495 9.91 15.32 -42.43
C SER A 495 9.48 14.95 -43.85
N SER A 496 9.51 15.94 -44.73
CA SER A 496 8.87 15.98 -46.05
C SER A 496 9.67 15.31 -47.18
N LYS A 497 10.46 14.26 -46.91
CA LYS A 497 11.22 13.55 -47.96
C LYS A 497 10.54 12.25 -48.40
N LYS A 498 10.17 12.20 -49.68
CA LYS A 498 9.58 11.04 -50.37
C LYS A 498 10.66 10.00 -50.73
N PHE A 499 10.48 8.75 -50.30
CA PHE A 499 11.21 7.60 -50.85
C PHE A 499 10.28 6.40 -51.11
N LYS A 500 10.69 5.53 -52.04
CA LYS A 500 9.86 4.55 -52.76
C LYS A 500 9.92 3.14 -52.18
N SER A 501 8.74 2.53 -52.23
CA SER A 501 8.41 1.09 -52.24
C SER A 501 7.90 0.49 -50.93
N THR A 502 6.88 -0.35 -51.11
CA THR A 502 5.83 -0.74 -50.18
C THR A 502 5.60 -2.23 -50.36
N ASN A 503 5.73 -2.99 -49.28
CA ASN A 503 4.80 -4.03 -48.83
C ASN A 503 5.46 -4.80 -47.69
N ASP A 504 4.63 -5.26 -46.75
CA ASP A 504 4.93 -6.02 -45.54
C ASP A 504 5.18 -5.19 -44.26
N ASN A 505 4.08 -4.92 -43.53
CA ASN A 505 4.09 -4.27 -42.22
C ASN A 505 3.41 -5.15 -41.17
N LEU A 506 4.22 -5.90 -40.41
CA LEU A 506 3.78 -6.83 -39.38
C LEU A 506 3.23 -6.15 -38.10
N LEU A 507 3.66 -4.91 -37.81
CA LEU A 507 3.08 -4.12 -36.71
C LEU A 507 1.59 -3.85 -36.95
N PHE A 508 1.22 -3.66 -38.23
CA PHE A 508 -0.16 -3.53 -38.62
C PHE A 508 -0.95 -4.85 -38.60
N SER A 509 -0.34 -6.02 -38.81
CA SER A 509 -1.05 -7.30 -38.66
C SER A 509 -1.33 -7.63 -37.19
N ILE A 510 -0.38 -7.32 -36.29
CA ILE A 510 -0.58 -7.42 -34.83
C ILE A 510 -1.70 -6.48 -34.36
N LEU A 511 -1.84 -5.31 -34.98
CA LEU A 511 -2.92 -4.35 -34.67
C LEU A 511 -4.24 -4.61 -35.43
N LYS A 512 -4.23 -5.35 -36.55
CA LYS A 512 -5.40 -5.65 -37.40
C LYS A 512 -6.04 -7.01 -37.16
N HIS A 513 -5.38 -7.96 -36.49
CA HIS A 513 -6.05 -9.17 -36.04
C HIS A 513 -6.89 -8.85 -34.79
N LYS A 514 -8.00 -8.17 -35.08
CA LYS A 514 -9.18 -7.96 -34.25
C LYS A 514 -9.96 -9.25 -34.08
#